data_AF-A0A6G1LEH1-F1
#
_entry.id   AF-A0A6G1LEH1-F1
#
_cell.length_a   1.000
_cell.length_b   1.000
_cell.length_c   1.000
_cell.angle_alpha   90.00
_cell.angle_beta   90.00
_cell.angle_gamma   90.00
#
_symmetry.space_group_name_H-M   'P 1'
#
loop_
_entity.id
_entity.type
_entity.pdbx_description
1 polymer ?
#
loop_
_entity_poly.entity_id
_entity_poly.type
_entity_poly.pdbx_seq_one_letter_code
_entity_poly.pdbx_strand_id
1 'polypeptide(L)' 'MEETEKATVYAEEDRKAAREELTRVQEAYRAVVEGEDHEIAEEVKRRIGQRIRELEQGVKAMEELAMNQD' A
#
# COMPACT_ATOMS: atom_id res chain seq x y z
N MET A 1 -13.21 32.27 1.96
CA MET A 1 -12.09 31.50 1.38
C MET A 1 -11.12 31.23 2.53
N GLU A 2 -10.56 30.02 2.59
CA GLU A 2 -9.82 29.39 3.72
C GLU A 2 -10.65 28.56 4.72
N GLU A 3 -11.32 27.50 4.27
CA GLU A 3 -11.56 26.31 5.11
C GLU A 3 -11.06 25.01 4.44
N THR A 4 -10.65 25.05 3.17
CA THR A 4 -10.35 23.86 2.36
C THR A 4 -8.87 23.52 2.25
N GLU A 5 -7.96 24.29 2.86
CA GLU A 5 -6.52 24.17 2.56
C GLU A 5 -5.68 23.51 3.66
N LYS A 6 -6.23 23.12 4.82
CA LYS A 6 -5.40 22.61 5.94
C LYS A 6 -5.88 21.36 6.68
N ALA A 7 -7.08 20.80 6.43
CA ALA A 7 -7.66 19.82 7.36
C ALA A 7 -7.51 18.32 7.00
N THR A 8 -7.17 17.90 5.78
CA THR A 8 -7.04 16.45 5.53
C THR A 8 -6.03 16.16 4.41
N VAL A 9 -4.78 15.83 4.75
CA VAL A 9 -3.84 15.35 3.73
C VAL A 9 -4.33 14.03 3.08
N TYR A 10 -5.18 13.25 3.77
CA TYR A 10 -6.09 12.22 3.22
C TYR A 10 -7.31 12.06 4.15
N ALA A 11 -8.53 11.84 3.65
CA ALA A 11 -9.67 11.53 4.54
C ALA A 11 -9.50 10.13 5.17
N GLU A 12 -10.13 9.88 6.33
CA GLU A 12 -10.03 8.57 7.01
C GLU A 12 -10.45 7.41 6.10
N GLU A 13 -11.50 7.61 5.31
CA GLU A 13 -11.99 6.65 4.34
C GLU A 13 -10.95 6.34 3.24
N ASP A 14 -10.21 7.35 2.76
CA ASP A 14 -9.17 7.17 1.74
C ASP A 14 -8.00 6.34 2.29
N ARG A 15 -7.58 6.61 3.52
CA ARG A 15 -6.50 5.85 4.18
C ARG A 15 -6.90 4.40 4.40
N LYS A 16 -8.14 4.17 4.83
CA LYS A 16 -8.70 2.82 4.96
C LYS A 16 -8.75 2.09 3.62
N ALA A 17 -9.23 2.74 2.57
CA ALA A 17 -9.25 2.17 1.23
C ALA A 17 -7.82 1.82 0.74
N ALA A 18 -6.85 2.71 0.95
CA ALA A 18 -5.45 2.44 0.59
C ALA A 18 -4.88 1.22 1.32
N ARG A 19 -5.21 1.04 2.61
CA ARG A 19 -4.80 -0.11 3.42
C ARG A 19 -5.42 -1.43 2.91
N GLU A 20 -6.71 -1.39 2.59
CA GLU A 20 -7.45 -2.55 2.07
C GLU A 20 -6.94 -2.98 0.68
N GLU A 21 -6.66 -2.04 -0.21
CA GLU A 21 -6.10 -2.32 -1.53
C GLU A 21 -4.66 -2.84 -1.43
N LEU A 22 -3.82 -2.25 -0.56
CA LEU A 22 -2.46 -2.77 -0.31
C LEU A 22 -2.51 -4.23 0.17
N THR A 23 -3.42 -4.55 1.09
CA THR A 23 -3.61 -5.91 1.62
C THR A 23 -3.95 -6.88 0.48
N ARG A 24 -4.91 -6.53 -0.39
CA ARG A 24 -5.29 -7.36 -1.54
C ARG A 24 -4.13 -7.62 -2.49
N VAL A 25 -3.33 -6.60 -2.79
CA VAL A 25 -2.16 -6.74 -3.67
C VAL A 25 -1.09 -7.63 -3.02
N GLN A 26 -0.85 -7.49 -1.71
CA GLN A 26 0.08 -8.34 -0.96
C GLN A 26 -0.38 -9.80 -0.94
N GLU A 27 -1.68 -10.05 -0.76
CA GLU A 27 -2.26 -11.39 -0.81
C GLU A 27 -2.11 -12.03 -2.20
N ALA A 28 -2.42 -11.27 -3.26
CA ALA A 28 -2.23 -11.74 -4.63
C ALA A 28 -0.76 -12.04 -4.94
N TYR A 29 0.15 -11.15 -4.53
CA TYR A 29 1.59 -11.36 -4.65
C TYR A 29 2.04 -12.63 -3.92
N ARG A 30 1.60 -12.81 -2.67
CA ARG A 30 1.93 -13.98 -1.85
C ARG A 30 1.43 -15.27 -2.49
N ALA A 31 0.18 -15.28 -2.95
CA ALA A 31 -0.42 -16.44 -3.61
C ALA A 31 0.37 -16.90 -4.83
N VAL A 32 0.96 -15.96 -5.59
CA VAL A 32 1.82 -16.30 -6.73
C VAL A 32 3.20 -16.76 -6.29
N VAL A 33 3.84 -16.06 -5.36
CA VAL A 33 5.22 -16.36 -4.93
C VAL A 33 5.30 -17.66 -4.12
N GLU A 34 4.24 -18.04 -3.41
CA GLU A 34 4.14 -19.31 -2.67
C GLU A 34 3.54 -20.44 -3.52
N GLY A 35 3.22 -20.18 -4.79
CA GLY A 35 2.65 -21.16 -5.72
C GLY A 35 3.66 -22.21 -6.22
N GLU A 36 3.14 -23.26 -6.85
CA GLU A 36 3.94 -24.39 -7.36
C GLU A 36 4.77 -24.05 -8.61
N ASP A 37 4.37 -23.02 -9.36
CA ASP A 37 5.12 -22.57 -10.54
C ASP A 37 6.30 -21.68 -10.13
N HIS A 38 7.43 -22.33 -9.89
CA HIS A 38 8.66 -21.68 -9.44
C HIS A 38 9.23 -20.64 -10.43
N GLU A 39 9.01 -20.81 -11.73
CA GLU A 39 9.50 -19.86 -12.74
C GLU A 39 8.67 -18.56 -12.69
N ILE A 40 7.35 -18.69 -12.61
CA ILE A 40 6.45 -17.54 -12.43
C ILE A 40 6.70 -16.87 -11.07
N ALA A 41 6.86 -17.66 -10.00
CA ALA A 41 7.10 -17.15 -8.65
C ALA A 41 8.35 -16.28 -8.57
N GLU A 42 9.48 -16.76 -9.11
CA GLU A 42 10.73 -15.98 -9.11
C GLU A 42 10.65 -14.74 -10.00
N GLU A 43 9.96 -14.82 -11.14
CA GLU A 43 9.77 -13.67 -12.01
C GLU A 43 8.92 -12.57 -11.36
N VAL A 44 7.81 -12.95 -10.73
CA VAL A 44 6.94 -12.02 -10.00
C VAL A 44 7.67 -11.43 -8.79
N LYS A 45 8.38 -12.24 -8.02
CA LYS A 45 9.20 -11.78 -6.90
C LYS A 45 10.24 -10.74 -7.32
N ARG A 46 10.94 -10.99 -8.43
CA ARG A 46 11.97 -10.09 -8.99
C ARG A 46 11.38 -8.77 -9.46
N ARG A 47 10.25 -8.78 -10.17
CA ARG A 47 9.66 -7.57 -10.76
C ARG A 47 8.81 -6.77 -9.78
N ILE A 48 8.04 -7.45 -8.94
CA ILE A 48 6.97 -6.84 -8.16
C ILE A 48 7.36 -6.69 -6.68
N GLY A 49 8.32 -7.49 -6.18
CA GLY A 49 8.70 -7.44 -4.76
C GLY A 49 9.19 -6.07 -4.29
N GLN A 50 9.92 -5.32 -5.14
CA GLN A 50 10.27 -3.93 -4.82
C GLN A 50 9.04 -3.02 -4.77
N ARG A 51 8.11 -3.19 -5.71
CA ARG A 51 6.89 -2.37 -5.78
C ARG A 51 5.98 -2.57 -4.58
N ILE A 52 5.88 -3.80 -4.06
CA ILE A 52 5.16 -4.07 -2.80
C ILE A 52 5.76 -3.27 -1.64
N ARG A 53 7.10 -3.28 -1.49
CA ARG A 53 7.77 -2.52 -0.43
C ARG A 53 7.58 -1.00 -0.57
N GLU A 54 7.60 -0.48 -1.79
CA GLU A 54 7.31 0.93 -2.05
C GLU A 54 5.89 1.32 -1.62
N LEU A 55 4.90 0.48 -1.93
CA LEU A 55 3.51 0.70 -1.53
C LEU A 55 3.33 0.61 -0.01
N GLU A 56 3.99 -0.35 0.65
CA GLU A 56 4.00 -0.49 2.12
C GLU A 56 4.53 0.78 2.79
N GLN A 57 5.66 1.30 2.33
CA GLN A 57 6.23 2.53 2.88
C GLN A 57 5.35 3.75 2.58
N GLY A 58 4.72 3.80 1.40
CA GLY A 58 3.80 4.88 1.03
C GLY A 58 2.56 4.93 1.92
N VAL A 59 1.91 3.78 2.15
CA VAL A 59 0.74 3.69 3.06
C VAL A 59 1.14 3.98 4.49
N LYS A 60 2.28 3.48 4.95
CA LYS A 60 2.78 3.79 6.30
C LYS A 60 3.04 5.29 6.49
N ALA A 61 3.70 5.94 5.54
CA ALA A 61 3.95 7.38 5.59
C ALA A 61 2.64 8.19 5.58
N MET A 62 1.64 7.73 4.81
CA MET A 62 0.29 8.32 4.79
C MET A 62 -0.39 8.23 6.16
N GLU A 63 -0.33 7.06 6.81
CA GLU A 63 -0.88 6.84 8.16
C GLU A 63 -0.15 7.70 9.21
N GLU A 64 1.17 7.76 9.16
CA GLU A 64 2.00 8.58 10.07
C GLU A 64 1.71 10.08 9.93
N LEU A 65 1.53 10.59 8.71
CA LEU A 65 1.18 11.99 8.48
C LEU A 65 -0.18 12.35 9.07
N ALA A 66 -1.15 11.43 9.01
CA ALA A 66 -2.46 11.66 9.61
C ALA A 66 -2.41 11.69 11.14
N MET A 67 -1.68 10.77 11.77
CA MET A 67 -1.53 10.71 13.23
C MET A 67 -0.79 11.93 13.82
N ASN A 68 0.11 12.54 13.05
CA ASN A 68 0.87 13.71 13.48
C ASN A 68 0.15 15.05 13.19
N GLN A 69 -1.02 15.00 12.55
CA GLN A 69 -1.87 16.18 12.26
C GLN A 69 -3.06 16.31 13.22
N ASP A 70 -3.32 15.29 14.05
CA ASP A 70 -4.24 15.34 15.20
C ASP A 70 -3.57 15.94 16.46
#